data_AF-A0AA35TME9-F1
#
_entry.id   AF-A0AA35TME9-F1
#
_cell.length_a   1.000
_cell.length_b   1.000
_cell.length_c   1.000
_cell.angle_alpha   90.00
_cell.angle_beta   90.00
_cell.angle_gamma   90.00
#
_symmetry.space_group_name_H-M   'P 1'
#
loop_
_entity.id
_entity.type
_entity.pdbx_description
1 polymer ?
#
loop_
_entity_poly.entity_id
_entity_poly.type
_entity_poly.pdbx_seq_one_letter_code
_entity_poly.pdbx_strand_id
1 'polypeptide(L)'
;MGEKLGQNGLANGFMRFSHYAIPRESLLNKRADVTPGGEYVTPFKDPSKRFGASLGTLSSGRVGITELCVTNLRLAVCIAIRYSAVRRQFGPTPDEELPVLEYQTQQWRLLPYVAAVYVISHFSRRLHGEFVNFMIASMMGDKSDRQAELGREIHAISSTSKPLSGFTARDGIQECREACGGHGYLAVNRLGVLRDDNDPNLTYEGDNHVLLQQTSNYLLSLLTDKMAGGVVSSPLGSVDILDSYQTVLRRRFSPPSTTSHLTHTDVLPVYEWLVCHLCVESHHRLEQELSRKKNGFIAREESQVFYSHTLSLVFLEYLVVRWFAEFVEGARQEGGGLYSVLCRLGNLYSVWCLHKHSAVLYEGGYFTSPGDAQLVKDSVLHFCRELKDEAVSLVDVIAPPDFILNSPIGHSSGQVYERLFQAMVTRPGSLERPSWWKEMAGQTAAGSLHSQIAPPRAKL
;
A
#
# COMPACT_ATOMS: atom_id res chain seq x y z
N MET A 1 22.57 -0.70 -16.69
CA MET A 1 22.13 0.69 -16.48
C MET A 1 22.82 1.38 -15.30
N GLY A 2 23.76 0.73 -14.61
CA GLY A 2 24.51 1.34 -13.50
C GLY A 2 23.93 0.99 -12.13
N GLU A 3 24.46 1.65 -11.11
CA GLU A 3 24.00 1.56 -9.71
C GLU A 3 22.56 2.11 -9.57
N LYS A 4 21.78 1.49 -8.68
CA LYS A 4 20.39 1.85 -8.36
C LYS A 4 20.28 2.21 -6.88
N LEU A 5 19.20 2.89 -6.51
CA LEU A 5 18.87 3.21 -5.12
C LEU A 5 18.78 1.94 -4.24
N GLY A 6 18.16 0.89 -4.78
CA GLY A 6 18.02 -0.43 -4.15
C GLY A 6 18.04 -1.54 -5.20
N GLN A 7 17.81 -2.80 -4.78
CA GLN A 7 17.76 -3.95 -5.70
C GLN A 7 19.03 -4.14 -6.56
N ASN A 8 20.21 -3.82 -6.02
CA ASN A 8 21.48 -3.88 -6.76
C ASN A 8 21.91 -5.30 -7.18
N GLY A 9 21.29 -6.34 -6.61
CA GLY A 9 21.44 -7.72 -7.10
C GLY A 9 20.78 -8.01 -8.46
N LEU A 10 19.90 -7.12 -8.94
CA LEU A 10 19.24 -7.26 -10.25
C LEU A 10 20.05 -6.56 -11.36
N ALA A 11 20.40 -7.33 -12.40
CA ALA A 11 21.18 -6.87 -13.55
C ALA A 11 20.31 -6.17 -14.61
N ASN A 12 19.80 -4.97 -14.30
CA ASN A 12 19.03 -4.20 -15.27
C ASN A 12 19.92 -3.70 -16.44
N GLY A 13 19.63 -4.19 -17.63
CA GLY A 13 20.36 -3.89 -18.87
C GLY A 13 19.62 -2.92 -19.80
N PHE A 14 20.28 -2.58 -20.91
CA PHE A 14 19.67 -1.93 -22.08
C PHE A 14 19.95 -2.80 -23.30
N MET A 15 19.10 -2.72 -24.31
CA MET A 15 19.27 -3.47 -25.56
C MET A 15 18.89 -2.59 -26.74
N ARG A 16 19.64 -2.70 -27.83
CA ARG A 16 19.35 -2.04 -29.11
C ARG A 16 19.34 -3.08 -30.21
N PHE A 17 18.27 -3.09 -30.99
CA PHE A 17 18.18 -3.86 -32.23
C PHE A 17 18.38 -2.91 -33.41
N SER A 18 19.10 -3.35 -34.44
CA SER A 18 19.30 -2.61 -35.67
C SER A 18 19.00 -3.53 -36.84
N HIS A 19 17.78 -3.43 -37.39
CA HIS A 19 17.26 -4.34 -38.43
C HIS A 19 17.45 -5.84 -38.09
N TYR A 20 17.30 -6.20 -36.81
CA TYR A 20 17.44 -7.58 -36.36
C TYR A 20 16.19 -8.39 -36.75
N ALA A 21 16.37 -9.42 -37.57
CA ALA A 21 15.29 -10.29 -38.02
C ALA A 21 15.15 -11.52 -37.11
N ILE A 22 13.91 -11.92 -36.84
CA ILE A 22 13.57 -13.17 -36.16
C ILE A 22 12.53 -13.93 -36.99
N PRO A 23 12.48 -15.27 -36.92
CA PRO A 23 11.44 -16.06 -37.57
C PRO A 23 10.05 -15.65 -37.09
N ARG A 24 9.05 -15.67 -37.98
CA ARG A 24 7.64 -15.35 -37.66
C ARG A 24 7.10 -16.24 -36.53
N GLU A 25 7.55 -17.48 -36.50
CA GLU A 25 7.20 -18.50 -35.50
C GLU A 25 7.68 -18.13 -34.08
N SER A 26 8.54 -17.13 -33.95
CA SER A 26 8.96 -16.58 -32.64
C SER A 26 7.89 -15.71 -31.99
N LEU A 27 6.81 -15.36 -32.71
CA LEU A 27 5.69 -14.59 -32.18
C LEU A 27 4.89 -15.40 -31.15
N LEU A 28 4.72 -14.86 -29.94
CA LEU A 28 3.83 -15.44 -28.93
C LEU A 28 2.36 -15.22 -29.36
N ASN A 29 1.78 -16.21 -30.04
CA ASN A 29 0.53 -16.06 -30.79
C ASN A 29 -0.72 -16.67 -30.12
N LYS A 30 -0.71 -16.91 -28.81
CA LYS A 30 -1.83 -17.57 -28.09
C LYS A 30 -3.18 -16.84 -28.23
N ARG A 31 -3.17 -15.50 -28.32
CA ARG A 31 -4.38 -14.66 -28.36
C ARG A 31 -4.64 -14.00 -29.71
N ALA A 32 -3.64 -13.98 -30.58
CA ALA A 32 -3.69 -13.45 -31.92
C ALA A 32 -2.46 -13.92 -32.68
N ASP A 33 -2.58 -14.10 -34.00
CA ASP A 33 -1.49 -14.56 -34.86
C ASP A 33 -1.39 -13.69 -36.12
N VAL A 34 -0.29 -13.85 -36.86
CA VAL A 34 -0.08 -13.27 -38.18
C VAL A 34 0.17 -14.40 -39.17
N THR A 35 -0.65 -14.50 -40.21
CA THR A 35 -0.52 -15.52 -41.25
C THR A 35 0.77 -15.33 -42.06
N PRO A 36 1.25 -16.34 -42.82
CA PRO A 36 2.38 -16.16 -43.74
C PRO A 36 2.18 -15.05 -44.77
N GLY A 37 0.92 -14.70 -45.09
CA GLY A 37 0.57 -13.59 -45.97
C GLY A 37 0.57 -12.21 -45.27
N GLY A 38 0.83 -12.15 -43.96
CA GLY A 38 0.85 -10.90 -43.19
C GLY A 38 -0.50 -10.49 -42.60
N GLU A 39 -1.51 -11.36 -42.60
CA GLU A 39 -2.85 -11.02 -42.10
C GLU A 39 -2.96 -11.30 -40.59
N TYR A 40 -3.52 -10.34 -39.84
CA TYR A 40 -3.80 -10.50 -38.41
C TYR A 40 -5.05 -11.34 -38.18
N VAL A 41 -4.97 -12.36 -37.33
CA VAL A 41 -6.08 -13.24 -36.98
C VAL A 41 -6.22 -13.40 -35.46
N THR A 42 -7.45 -13.56 -34.96
CA THR A 42 -7.74 -13.71 -33.52
C THR A 42 -8.85 -14.74 -33.30
N PRO A 43 -8.74 -15.64 -32.30
CA PRO A 43 -9.80 -16.58 -31.95
C PRO A 43 -10.97 -15.93 -31.20
N PHE A 44 -10.83 -14.66 -30.80
CA PHE A 44 -11.90 -13.88 -30.18
C PHE A 44 -12.73 -13.17 -31.25
N LYS A 45 -14.02 -13.53 -31.35
CA LYS A 45 -15.00 -12.82 -32.19
C LYS A 45 -15.40 -11.48 -31.57
N ASP A 46 -15.47 -11.43 -30.25
CA ASP A 46 -15.85 -10.25 -29.48
C ASP A 46 -14.58 -9.51 -28.97
N PRO A 47 -14.34 -8.26 -29.40
CA PRO A 47 -13.23 -7.43 -28.93
C PRO A 47 -13.23 -7.22 -27.41
N SER A 48 -14.39 -7.10 -26.77
CA SER A 48 -14.53 -6.87 -25.32
C SER A 48 -14.09 -8.09 -24.51
N LYS A 49 -14.36 -9.30 -25.00
CA LYS A 49 -13.87 -10.55 -24.39
C LYS A 49 -12.36 -10.70 -24.53
N ARG A 50 -11.82 -10.34 -25.71
CA ARG A 50 -10.36 -10.31 -25.93
C ARG A 50 -9.69 -9.34 -24.97
N PHE A 51 -10.29 -8.17 -24.78
CA PHE A 51 -9.80 -7.14 -23.88
C PHE A 51 -9.80 -7.60 -22.42
N GLY A 52 -10.93 -8.12 -21.92
CA GLY A 52 -11.03 -8.65 -20.55
C GLY A 52 -10.02 -9.77 -20.24
N ALA A 53 -9.86 -10.73 -21.16
CA ALA A 53 -8.85 -11.78 -21.03
C ALA A 53 -7.41 -11.21 -21.00
N SER A 54 -7.16 -10.16 -21.78
CA SER A 54 -5.86 -9.47 -21.82
C SER A 54 -5.55 -8.74 -20.52
N LEU A 55 -6.50 -7.94 -20.05
CA LEU A 55 -6.39 -7.18 -18.81
C LEU A 55 -6.19 -8.08 -17.58
N GLY A 56 -6.95 -9.16 -17.48
CA GLY A 56 -6.83 -10.11 -16.38
C GLY A 56 -5.41 -10.70 -16.29
N THR A 57 -4.84 -11.16 -17.41
CA THR A 57 -3.47 -11.72 -17.40
C THR A 57 -2.39 -10.68 -17.12
N LEU A 58 -2.56 -9.44 -17.57
CA LEU A 58 -1.65 -8.33 -17.25
C LEU A 58 -1.66 -7.95 -15.75
N SER A 59 -2.62 -8.48 -14.98
CA SER A 59 -2.76 -8.17 -13.56
C SER A 59 -1.83 -9.02 -12.66
N SER A 60 -1.19 -10.07 -13.18
CA SER A 60 -0.35 -11.00 -12.39
C SER A 60 0.75 -10.27 -11.62
N GLY A 61 1.48 -9.37 -12.29
CA GLY A 61 2.57 -8.61 -11.66
C GLY A 61 2.04 -7.73 -10.54
N ARG A 62 0.91 -7.05 -10.75
CA ARG A 62 0.30 -6.15 -9.77
C ARG A 62 -0.23 -6.90 -8.55
N VAL A 63 -0.87 -8.05 -8.74
CA VAL A 63 -1.33 -8.91 -7.65
C VAL A 63 -0.14 -9.36 -6.78
N GLY A 64 0.98 -9.76 -7.41
CA GLY A 64 2.20 -10.12 -6.67
C GLY A 64 2.85 -8.93 -5.96
N ILE A 65 2.85 -7.74 -6.57
CA ILE A 65 3.41 -6.53 -5.96
C ILE A 65 2.60 -6.09 -4.74
N THR A 66 1.27 -6.22 -4.76
CA THR A 66 0.43 -6.00 -3.57
C THR A 66 0.95 -6.81 -2.38
N GLU A 67 1.23 -8.10 -2.57
CA GLU A 67 1.79 -8.97 -1.52
C GLU A 67 3.23 -8.57 -1.12
N LEU A 68 4.06 -8.18 -2.09
CA LEU A 68 5.43 -7.73 -1.84
C LEU A 68 5.48 -6.46 -0.96
N CYS A 69 4.64 -5.46 -1.27
CA CYS A 69 4.53 -4.24 -0.47
C CYS A 69 4.15 -4.56 0.98
N VAL A 70 3.13 -5.40 1.18
CA VAL A 70 2.68 -5.80 2.52
C VAL A 70 3.77 -6.60 3.26
N THR A 71 4.55 -7.41 2.53
CA THR A 71 5.68 -8.15 3.11
C THR A 71 6.80 -7.21 3.55
N ASN A 72 7.15 -6.19 2.76
CA ASN A 72 8.14 -5.18 3.16
C ASN A 72 7.67 -4.41 4.41
N LEU A 73 6.40 -4.01 4.45
CA LEU A 73 5.82 -3.37 5.63
C LEU A 73 5.85 -4.28 6.86
N ARG A 74 5.51 -5.56 6.70
CA ARG A 74 5.57 -6.59 7.76
C ARG A 74 6.95 -6.63 8.42
N LEU A 75 8.01 -6.69 7.63
CA LEU A 75 9.38 -6.70 8.15
C LEU A 75 9.68 -5.42 8.96
N ALA A 76 9.29 -4.26 8.45
CA ALA A 76 9.53 -2.98 9.12
C ALA A 76 8.77 -2.85 10.45
N VAL A 77 7.48 -3.22 10.49
CA VAL A 77 6.69 -3.16 11.73
C VAL A 77 7.18 -4.16 12.77
N CYS A 78 7.64 -5.35 12.38
CA CYS A 78 8.26 -6.31 13.31
C CYS A 78 9.48 -5.70 14.00
N ILE A 79 10.36 -5.03 13.24
CA ILE A 79 11.54 -4.35 13.77
C ILE A 79 11.12 -3.23 14.72
N ALA A 80 10.23 -2.34 14.27
CA ALA A 80 9.87 -1.15 15.03
C ALA A 80 9.09 -1.44 16.31
N ILE A 81 8.17 -2.41 16.31
CA ILE A 81 7.40 -2.79 17.49
C ILE A 81 8.27 -3.48 18.53
N ARG A 82 9.10 -4.45 18.14
CA ARG A 82 10.05 -5.11 19.07
C ARG A 82 11.02 -4.10 19.68
N TYR A 83 11.56 -3.19 18.88
CA TYR A 83 12.41 -2.10 19.39
C TYR A 83 11.63 -1.18 20.35
N SER A 84 10.41 -0.78 20.00
CA SER A 84 9.60 0.14 20.80
C SER A 84 9.19 -0.44 22.16
N ALA A 85 9.04 -1.76 22.25
CA ALA A 85 8.75 -2.45 23.50
C ALA A 85 9.96 -2.52 24.46
N VAL A 86 11.18 -2.43 23.94
CA VAL A 86 12.43 -2.51 24.74
C VAL A 86 13.03 -1.14 25.01
N ARG A 87 13.00 -0.23 24.03
CA ARG A 87 13.61 1.09 24.14
C ARG A 87 12.87 1.92 25.17
N ARG A 88 13.57 2.33 26.22
CA ARG A 88 13.08 3.28 27.22
C ARG A 88 13.65 4.67 26.96
N GLN A 89 12.82 5.70 27.15
CA GLN A 89 13.23 7.10 27.05
C GLN A 89 12.14 7.99 27.64
N PHE A 90 12.51 8.85 28.60
CA PHE A 90 11.57 9.66 29.39
C PHE A 90 10.57 8.82 30.19
N GLY A 91 9.79 9.48 31.05
CA GLY A 91 8.75 8.83 31.84
C GLY A 91 8.08 9.78 32.82
N PRO A 92 7.21 9.27 33.71
CA PRO A 92 6.45 10.09 34.64
C PRO A 92 7.35 10.79 35.68
N THR A 93 8.53 10.23 35.93
CA THR A 93 9.52 10.78 36.85
C THR A 93 10.94 10.71 36.24
N PRO A 94 11.92 11.48 36.75
CA PRO A 94 13.30 11.42 36.25
C PRO A 94 13.98 10.06 36.39
N ASP A 95 13.57 9.24 37.38
CA ASP A 95 14.21 7.96 37.70
C ASP A 95 13.50 6.75 37.06
N GLU A 96 12.32 6.97 36.46
CA GLU A 96 11.52 5.93 35.83
C GLU A 96 11.36 6.22 34.35
N GLU A 97 12.08 5.48 33.50
CA GLU A 97 11.84 5.54 32.06
C GLU A 97 10.83 4.47 31.61
N LEU A 98 9.89 4.87 30.76
CA LEU A 98 8.90 3.96 30.16
C LEU A 98 9.39 3.45 28.80
N PRO A 99 9.04 2.20 28.42
CA PRO A 99 9.15 1.77 27.03
C PRO A 99 8.43 2.75 26.10
N VAL A 100 9.05 3.10 24.97
CA VAL A 100 8.46 4.12 24.08
C VAL A 100 7.11 3.69 23.52
N LEU A 101 6.83 2.38 23.45
CA LEU A 101 5.52 1.84 23.07
C LEU A 101 4.38 2.22 24.04
N GLU A 102 4.68 2.63 25.28
CA GLU A 102 3.67 3.09 26.24
C GLU A 102 3.11 4.47 25.90
N TYR A 103 3.79 5.25 25.04
CA TYR A 103 3.30 6.56 24.63
C TYR A 103 2.27 6.47 23.51
N GLN A 104 1.14 7.18 23.68
CA GLN A 104 0.07 7.28 22.69
C GLN A 104 0.58 7.70 21.31
N THR A 105 1.60 8.59 21.25
CA THR A 105 2.21 9.03 20.00
C THR A 105 2.94 7.88 19.28
N GLN A 106 3.67 7.04 19.99
CA GLN A 106 4.34 5.87 19.40
C GLN A 106 3.32 4.83 18.93
N GLN A 107 2.26 4.61 19.72
CA GLN A 107 1.15 3.71 19.39
C GLN A 107 0.44 4.16 18.12
N TRP A 108 0.03 5.44 18.06
CA TRP A 108 -0.65 6.03 16.90
C TRP A 108 0.21 6.00 15.63
N ARG A 109 1.53 6.13 15.75
CA ARG A 109 2.44 6.04 14.61
C ARG A 109 2.61 4.63 14.06
N LEU A 110 2.61 3.60 14.91
CA LEU A 110 3.00 2.23 14.52
C LEU A 110 1.84 1.25 14.43
N LEU A 111 0.92 1.26 15.39
CA LEU A 111 -0.15 0.24 15.48
C LEU A 111 -1.13 0.27 14.31
N PRO A 112 -1.46 1.41 13.68
CA PRO A 112 -2.25 1.39 12.44
C PRO A 112 -1.56 0.62 11.31
N TYR A 113 -0.23 0.66 11.21
CA TYR A 113 0.51 -0.15 10.24
C TYR A 113 0.57 -1.64 10.63
N VAL A 114 0.58 -1.97 11.92
CA VAL A 114 0.40 -3.37 12.37
C VAL A 114 -0.96 -3.88 11.89
N ALA A 115 -2.03 -3.12 12.15
CA ALA A 115 -3.37 -3.44 11.66
C ALA A 115 -3.41 -3.56 10.13
N ALA A 116 -2.79 -2.63 9.40
CA ALA A 116 -2.70 -2.67 7.94
C ALA A 116 -2.01 -3.94 7.42
N VAL A 117 -0.96 -4.43 8.07
CA VAL A 117 -0.30 -5.67 7.65
C VAL A 117 -1.27 -6.85 7.71
N TYR A 118 -2.06 -6.99 8.77
CA TYR A 118 -3.04 -8.08 8.88
C TYR A 118 -4.16 -7.95 7.86
N VAL A 119 -4.77 -6.77 7.81
CA VAL A 119 -5.96 -6.51 6.99
C VAL A 119 -5.63 -6.58 5.50
N ILE A 120 -4.56 -5.92 5.05
CA ILE A 120 -4.13 -5.96 3.65
C ILE A 120 -3.53 -7.32 3.28
N SER A 121 -2.85 -8.02 4.20
CA SER A 121 -2.40 -9.41 3.92
C SER A 121 -3.57 -10.34 3.63
N HIS A 122 -4.67 -10.24 4.40
CA HIS A 122 -5.86 -11.04 4.15
C HIS A 122 -6.45 -10.72 2.77
N PHE A 123 -6.65 -9.43 2.48
CA PHE A 123 -7.12 -8.97 1.17
C PHE A 123 -6.24 -9.50 0.02
N SER A 124 -4.91 -9.36 0.15
CA SER A 124 -3.96 -9.76 -0.88
C SER A 124 -3.99 -11.27 -1.15
N ARG A 125 -4.11 -12.09 -0.11
CA ARG A 125 -4.22 -13.56 -0.26
C ARG A 125 -5.52 -13.95 -0.95
N ARG A 126 -6.64 -13.32 -0.57
CA ARG A 126 -7.94 -13.55 -1.23
C ARG A 126 -7.89 -13.16 -2.71
N LEU A 127 -7.39 -11.95 -3.02
CA LEU A 127 -7.24 -11.49 -4.40
C LEU A 127 -6.32 -12.42 -5.22
N HIS A 128 -5.24 -12.92 -4.62
CA HIS A 128 -4.35 -13.90 -5.25
C HIS A 128 -5.09 -15.20 -5.57
N GLY A 129 -5.90 -15.73 -4.64
CA GLY A 129 -6.73 -16.91 -4.88
C GLY A 129 -7.71 -16.72 -6.04
N GLU A 130 -8.43 -15.59 -6.08
CA GLU A 130 -9.33 -15.26 -7.20
C GLU A 130 -8.59 -15.13 -8.53
N PHE A 131 -7.39 -14.54 -8.51
CA PHE A 131 -6.54 -14.43 -9.70
C PHE A 131 -6.07 -15.81 -10.20
N VAL A 132 -5.66 -16.70 -9.30
CA VAL A 132 -5.28 -18.08 -9.65
C VAL A 132 -6.46 -18.84 -10.24
N ASN A 133 -7.65 -18.74 -9.63
CA ASN A 133 -8.88 -19.34 -10.16
C ASN A 133 -9.20 -18.84 -11.57
N PHE A 134 -9.11 -17.52 -11.79
CA PHE A 134 -9.26 -16.91 -13.10
C PHE A 134 -8.24 -17.46 -14.12
N MET A 135 -6.96 -17.55 -13.75
CA MET A 135 -5.91 -18.05 -14.63
C MET A 135 -6.12 -19.52 -15.01
N ILE A 136 -6.50 -20.37 -14.05
CA ILE A 136 -6.81 -21.79 -14.29
C ILE A 136 -7.98 -21.90 -15.27
N ALA A 137 -9.10 -21.22 -15.02
CA ALA A 137 -10.27 -21.25 -15.91
C ALA A 137 -9.93 -20.74 -17.33
N SER A 138 -9.10 -19.69 -17.45
CA SER A 138 -8.63 -19.19 -18.74
C SER A 138 -7.72 -20.19 -19.47
N MET A 139 -6.85 -20.90 -18.74
CA MET A 139 -6.01 -21.96 -19.31
C MET A 139 -6.83 -23.17 -19.78
N MET A 140 -7.93 -23.47 -19.09
CA MET A 140 -8.90 -24.50 -19.48
C MET A 140 -9.82 -24.07 -20.63
N GLY A 141 -9.68 -22.83 -21.13
CA GLY A 141 -10.38 -22.35 -22.31
C GLY A 141 -11.76 -21.72 -22.05
N ASP A 142 -12.07 -21.36 -20.79
CA ASP A 142 -13.31 -20.63 -20.47
C ASP A 142 -13.32 -19.23 -21.14
N LYS A 143 -14.37 -18.97 -21.92
CA LYS A 143 -14.62 -17.73 -22.67
C LYS A 143 -16.00 -17.15 -22.36
N SER A 144 -16.59 -17.52 -21.23
CA SER A 144 -17.88 -17.02 -20.76
C SER A 144 -17.85 -15.51 -20.49
N ASP A 145 -19.02 -14.87 -20.49
CA ASP A 145 -19.14 -13.44 -20.16
C ASP A 145 -18.73 -13.17 -18.71
N ARG A 146 -19.07 -14.10 -17.80
CA ARG A 146 -18.62 -14.07 -16.41
C ARG A 146 -17.10 -14.06 -16.30
N GLN A 147 -16.41 -14.92 -17.05
CA GLN A 147 -14.95 -14.98 -17.03
C GLN A 147 -14.30 -13.71 -17.61
N ALA A 148 -14.90 -13.13 -18.65
CA ALA A 148 -14.44 -11.87 -19.21
C ALA A 148 -14.61 -10.70 -18.22
N GLU A 149 -15.75 -10.63 -17.52
CA GLU A 149 -16.00 -9.63 -16.48
C GLU A 149 -15.07 -9.83 -15.28
N LEU A 150 -14.85 -11.06 -14.82
CA LEU A 150 -13.91 -11.35 -13.74
C LEU A 150 -12.50 -10.84 -14.07
N GLY A 151 -12.07 -10.98 -15.34
CA GLY A 151 -10.81 -10.42 -15.82
C GLY A 151 -10.75 -8.89 -15.76
N ARG A 152 -11.86 -8.20 -16.07
CA ARG A 152 -11.98 -6.73 -15.94
C ARG A 152 -11.98 -6.30 -14.48
N GLU A 153 -12.73 -6.99 -13.63
CA GLU A 153 -12.83 -6.72 -12.20
C GLU A 153 -11.47 -6.91 -11.50
N ILE A 154 -10.78 -8.04 -11.74
CA ILE A 154 -9.42 -8.28 -11.22
C ILE A 154 -8.45 -7.20 -11.70
N HIS A 155 -8.57 -6.76 -12.95
CA HIS A 155 -7.75 -5.68 -13.46
C HIS A 155 -8.01 -4.35 -12.74
N ALA A 156 -9.27 -3.98 -12.54
CA ALA A 156 -9.63 -2.77 -11.82
C ALA A 156 -9.14 -2.83 -10.35
N ILE A 157 -9.35 -3.96 -9.66
CA ILE A 157 -8.92 -4.14 -8.26
C ILE A 157 -7.39 -4.15 -8.14
N SER A 158 -6.68 -4.88 -9.00
CA SER A 158 -5.21 -4.93 -8.97
C SER A 158 -4.55 -3.59 -9.32
N SER A 159 -5.21 -2.79 -10.16
CA SER A 159 -4.74 -1.44 -10.53
C SER A 159 -4.87 -0.41 -9.41
N THR A 160 -5.67 -0.67 -8.37
CA THR A 160 -5.70 0.14 -7.15
C THR A 160 -4.99 -0.52 -5.97
N SER A 161 -4.95 -1.87 -5.90
CA SER A 161 -4.33 -2.59 -4.77
C SER A 161 -2.83 -2.49 -4.71
N LYS A 162 -2.20 -2.47 -5.87
CA LYS A 162 -0.77 -2.20 -5.99
C LYS A 162 -0.44 -0.77 -5.50
N PRO A 163 -1.13 0.30 -5.96
CA PRO A 163 -0.98 1.64 -5.39
C PRO A 163 -1.21 1.76 -3.88
N LEU A 164 -2.36 1.32 -3.36
CA LEU A 164 -2.69 1.48 -1.94
C LEU A 164 -1.66 0.77 -1.05
N SER A 165 -1.31 -0.47 -1.40
CA SER A 165 -0.32 -1.25 -0.63
C SER A 165 1.08 -0.63 -0.75
N GLY A 166 1.45 -0.14 -1.94
CA GLY A 166 2.72 0.52 -2.17
C GLY A 166 2.87 1.81 -1.36
N PHE A 167 1.86 2.69 -1.37
CA PHE A 167 1.85 3.91 -0.56
C PHE A 167 1.85 3.60 0.94
N THR A 168 1.04 2.63 1.37
CA THR A 168 0.99 2.21 2.79
C THR A 168 2.34 1.65 3.25
N ALA A 169 3.00 0.84 2.43
CA ALA A 169 4.33 0.31 2.73
C ALA A 169 5.40 1.42 2.74
N ARG A 170 5.39 2.33 1.75
CA ARG A 170 6.32 3.47 1.69
C ARG A 170 6.26 4.28 2.98
N ASP A 171 5.04 4.70 3.37
CA ASP A 171 4.83 5.56 4.52
C ASP A 171 5.10 4.80 5.83
N GLY A 172 4.63 3.55 5.94
CA GLY A 172 4.83 2.73 7.13
C GLY A 172 6.28 2.34 7.38
N ILE A 173 7.06 2.02 6.35
CA ILE A 173 8.50 1.72 6.50
C ILE A 173 9.26 2.97 6.96
N GLN A 174 8.93 4.13 6.40
CA GLN A 174 9.53 5.40 6.81
C GLN A 174 9.18 5.74 8.27
N GLU A 175 7.92 5.57 8.67
CA GLU A 175 7.49 5.75 10.06
C GLU A 175 8.20 4.78 11.01
N CYS A 176 8.33 3.50 10.62
CA CYS A 176 9.09 2.50 11.41
C CYS A 176 10.54 2.92 11.62
N ARG A 177 11.20 3.44 10.57
CA ARG A 177 12.57 3.97 10.64
C ARG A 177 12.68 5.13 11.62
N GLU A 178 11.75 6.08 11.56
CA GLU A 178 11.74 7.26 12.42
C GLU A 178 11.37 6.95 13.87
N ALA A 179 10.44 6.02 14.08
CA ALA A 179 10.04 5.53 15.39
C ALA A 179 11.18 4.78 16.11
N CYS A 180 12.16 4.26 15.37
CA CYS A 180 13.38 3.67 15.92
C CYS A 180 14.48 4.71 16.26
N GLY A 181 14.22 6.00 16.05
CA GLY A 181 15.16 7.09 16.33
C GLY A 181 16.50 6.95 15.59
N GLY A 182 17.60 7.34 16.24
CA GLY A 182 18.94 7.27 15.66
C GLY A 182 19.36 5.85 15.25
N HIS A 183 18.98 4.83 16.02
CA HIS A 183 19.28 3.43 15.67
C HIS A 183 18.56 2.99 14.39
N GLY A 184 17.38 3.54 14.09
CA GLY A 184 16.69 3.29 12.83
C GLY A 184 17.45 3.77 11.58
N TYR A 185 18.42 4.68 11.72
CA TYR A 185 19.25 5.16 10.62
C TYR A 185 20.46 4.25 10.32
N LEU A 186 20.81 3.34 11.24
CA LEU A 186 21.94 2.44 11.03
C LEU A 186 21.57 1.35 10.02
N ALA A 187 22.36 1.23 8.94
CA ALA A 187 22.13 0.26 7.86
C ALA A 187 22.01 -1.19 8.35
N VAL A 188 22.68 -1.53 9.45
CA VAL A 188 22.63 -2.85 10.10
C VAL A 188 21.22 -3.25 10.54
N ASN A 189 20.33 -2.28 10.77
CA ASN A 189 18.94 -2.51 11.18
C ASN A 189 17.97 -2.64 10.01
N ARG A 190 18.48 -2.57 8.77
CA ARG A 190 17.80 -2.89 7.50
C ARG A 190 16.58 -2.03 7.12
N LEU A 191 16.08 -1.16 7.98
CA LEU A 191 14.92 -0.28 7.67
C LEU A 191 15.16 0.60 6.42
N GLY A 192 16.39 1.09 6.21
CA GLY A 192 16.76 1.81 4.98
C GLY A 192 16.70 0.92 3.73
N VAL A 193 17.24 -0.31 3.82
CA VAL A 193 17.19 -1.29 2.72
C VAL A 193 15.75 -1.68 2.37
N LEU A 194 14.89 -1.89 3.38
CA LEU A 194 13.48 -2.19 3.15
C LEU A 194 12.75 -1.07 2.41
N ARG A 195 13.10 0.18 2.70
CA ARG A 195 12.56 1.33 1.96
C ARG A 195 13.04 1.31 0.52
N ASP A 196 14.35 1.17 0.30
CA ASP A 196 14.94 1.15 -1.03
C ASP A 196 14.44 -0.05 -1.87
N ASP A 197 14.12 -1.18 -1.23
CA ASP A 197 13.50 -2.35 -1.86
C ASP A 197 12.01 -2.15 -2.19
N ASN A 198 11.32 -1.27 -1.46
CA ASN A 198 9.91 -0.96 -1.70
C ASN A 198 9.72 0.13 -2.77
N ASP A 199 10.64 1.09 -2.89
CA ASP A 199 10.50 2.23 -3.80
C ASP A 199 10.15 1.84 -5.26
N PRO A 200 10.79 0.81 -5.87
CA PRO A 200 10.42 0.38 -7.23
C PRO A 200 8.96 -0.08 -7.38
N ASN A 201 8.34 -0.59 -6.29
CA ASN A 201 6.94 -1.02 -6.30
C ASN A 201 5.97 0.11 -6.63
N LEU A 202 6.38 1.36 -6.44
CA LEU A 202 5.57 2.52 -6.75
C LEU A 202 5.53 2.84 -8.25
N THR A 203 6.46 2.26 -9.04
CA THR A 203 6.71 2.67 -10.43
C THR A 203 6.61 1.55 -11.45
N TYR A 204 7.22 0.38 -11.20
CA TYR A 204 7.17 -0.71 -12.18
C TYR A 204 5.77 -1.34 -12.27
N GLU A 205 5.50 -2.12 -13.32
CA GLU A 205 4.16 -2.71 -13.57
C GLU A 205 3.02 -1.67 -13.62
N GLY A 206 3.38 -0.41 -13.94
CA GLY A 206 2.53 0.76 -14.06
C GLY A 206 2.73 1.76 -12.93
N ASP A 207 2.96 3.03 -13.24
CA ASP A 207 3.03 4.10 -12.25
C ASP A 207 1.77 4.13 -11.38
N ASN A 208 1.93 4.27 -10.06
CA ASN A 208 0.80 4.16 -9.14
C ASN A 208 -0.31 5.18 -9.41
N HIS A 209 0.02 6.43 -9.80
CA HIS A 209 -0.99 7.45 -10.08
C HIS A 209 -1.69 7.22 -11.41
N VAL A 210 -0.98 6.69 -12.42
CA VAL A 210 -1.58 6.28 -13.70
C VAL A 210 -2.49 5.07 -13.54
N LEU A 211 -2.12 4.11 -12.69
CA LEU A 211 -2.91 2.89 -12.49
C LEU A 211 -4.28 3.16 -11.87
N LEU A 212 -4.37 4.12 -10.94
CA LEU A 212 -5.65 4.49 -10.32
C LEU A 212 -6.69 4.92 -11.37
N GLN A 213 -6.25 5.52 -12.49
CA GLN A 213 -7.15 5.89 -13.58
C GLN A 213 -7.88 4.68 -14.19
N GLN A 214 -7.26 3.50 -14.19
CA GLN A 214 -7.89 2.28 -14.72
C GLN A 214 -9.07 1.86 -13.85
N THR A 215 -8.90 1.93 -12.52
CA THR A 215 -9.96 1.63 -11.55
C THR A 215 -11.09 2.65 -11.65
N SER A 216 -10.80 3.95 -11.64
CA SER A 216 -11.85 4.96 -11.76
C SER A 216 -12.62 4.85 -13.08
N ASN A 217 -11.93 4.61 -14.21
CA ASN A 217 -12.61 4.45 -15.50
C ASN A 217 -13.56 3.24 -15.50
N TYR A 218 -13.17 2.14 -14.86
CA TYR A 218 -14.05 0.99 -14.66
C TYR A 218 -15.29 1.37 -13.85
N LEU A 219 -15.12 2.01 -12.68
CA LEU A 219 -16.22 2.45 -11.82
C LEU A 219 -17.16 3.44 -12.51
N LEU A 220 -16.61 4.42 -13.21
CA LEU A 220 -17.37 5.43 -13.94
C LEU A 220 -18.17 4.80 -15.08
N SER A 221 -17.60 3.84 -15.82
CA SER A 221 -18.32 3.15 -16.89
C SER A 221 -19.54 2.39 -16.37
N LEU A 222 -19.40 1.70 -15.22
CA LEU A 222 -20.51 1.00 -14.58
C LEU A 222 -21.59 1.96 -14.08
N LEU A 223 -21.19 3.12 -13.55
CA LEU A 223 -22.14 4.15 -13.13
C LEU A 223 -22.89 4.75 -14.33
N THR A 224 -22.21 5.02 -15.44
CA THR A 224 -22.85 5.49 -16.68
C THR A 224 -23.88 4.48 -17.17
N ASP A 225 -23.52 3.19 -17.21
CA ASP A 225 -24.45 2.11 -17.59
C ASP A 225 -25.65 2.04 -16.63
N LYS A 226 -25.41 2.20 -15.32
CA LYS A 226 -26.48 2.25 -14.32
C LYS A 226 -27.43 3.42 -14.53
N MET A 227 -26.89 4.60 -14.82
CA MET A 227 -27.69 5.80 -15.09
C MET A 227 -28.52 5.67 -16.36
N ALA A 228 -28.09 4.85 -17.31
CA ALA A 228 -28.85 4.49 -18.51
C ALA A 228 -29.93 3.39 -18.27
N GLY A 229 -30.11 2.93 -17.02
CA GLY A 229 -31.08 1.89 -16.65
C GLY A 229 -30.52 0.47 -16.63
N GLY A 230 -29.20 0.31 -16.74
CA GLY A 230 -28.52 -0.96 -16.57
C GLY A 230 -28.54 -1.50 -15.14
N VAL A 231 -28.03 -2.71 -14.96
CA VAL A 231 -27.81 -3.35 -13.66
C VAL A 231 -26.31 -3.46 -13.43
N VAL A 232 -25.84 -3.08 -12.25
CA VAL A 232 -24.43 -3.22 -11.87
C VAL A 232 -24.27 -4.44 -10.98
N SER A 233 -23.51 -5.41 -11.45
CA SER A 233 -23.11 -6.56 -10.64
C SER A 233 -21.79 -7.10 -11.17
N SER A 234 -20.99 -7.69 -10.29
CA SER A 234 -19.67 -8.20 -10.59
C SER A 234 -19.42 -9.58 -10.00
N PRO A 235 -18.59 -10.44 -10.63
CA PRO A 235 -18.30 -11.77 -10.14
C PRO A 235 -17.80 -11.86 -8.68
N LEU A 236 -17.02 -10.89 -8.21
CA LEU A 236 -16.54 -10.82 -6.82
C LEU A 236 -17.40 -9.90 -5.94
N GLY A 237 -18.51 -9.38 -6.48
CA GLY A 237 -19.40 -8.45 -5.82
C GLY A 237 -18.75 -7.13 -5.43
N SER A 238 -17.61 -6.76 -6.03
CA SER A 238 -16.83 -5.59 -5.60
C SER A 238 -17.54 -4.26 -5.84
N VAL A 239 -18.37 -4.18 -6.89
CA VAL A 239 -19.05 -2.96 -7.33
C VAL A 239 -20.57 -2.98 -7.12
N ASP A 240 -21.11 -4.04 -6.53
CA ASP A 240 -22.56 -4.26 -6.41
C ASP A 240 -23.27 -3.16 -5.63
N ILE A 241 -22.56 -2.46 -4.73
CA ILE A 241 -23.09 -1.29 -4.01
C ILE A 241 -23.53 -0.15 -4.94
N LEU A 242 -22.91 -0.03 -6.12
CA LEU A 242 -23.25 1.00 -7.11
C LEU A 242 -24.63 0.77 -7.73
N ASP A 243 -25.16 -0.47 -7.71
CA ASP A 243 -26.50 -0.74 -8.22
C ASP A 243 -27.58 -0.02 -7.39
N SER A 244 -27.30 0.21 -6.11
CA SER A 244 -28.18 0.90 -5.17
C SER A 244 -27.68 2.29 -4.78
N TYR A 245 -26.82 2.92 -5.60
CA TYR A 245 -26.14 4.17 -5.24
C TYR A 245 -27.09 5.28 -4.77
N GLN A 246 -28.26 5.44 -5.42
CA GLN A 246 -29.26 6.45 -5.04
C GLN A 246 -29.81 6.25 -3.63
N THR A 247 -30.07 5.00 -3.25
CA THR A 247 -30.54 4.64 -1.91
C THR A 247 -29.42 4.82 -0.89
N VAL A 248 -28.21 4.41 -1.23
CA VAL A 248 -27.02 4.59 -0.39
C VAL A 248 -26.79 6.07 -0.09
N LEU A 249 -26.86 6.95 -1.09
CA LEU A 249 -26.64 8.40 -0.94
C LEU A 249 -27.68 9.12 -0.06
N ARG A 250 -28.87 8.53 0.12
CA ARG A 250 -29.90 9.06 1.03
C ARG A 250 -29.61 8.77 2.50
N ARG A 251 -28.69 7.85 2.80
CA ARG A 251 -28.27 7.55 4.17
C ARG A 251 -27.63 8.79 4.79
N ARG A 252 -27.71 8.88 6.12
CA ARG A 252 -27.04 9.91 6.91
C ARG A 252 -26.16 9.22 7.94
N PHE A 253 -25.10 9.89 8.34
CA PHE A 253 -24.28 9.39 9.42
C PHE A 253 -25.12 9.34 10.70
N SER A 254 -25.23 8.16 11.28
CA SER A 254 -25.93 7.93 12.54
C SER A 254 -25.07 6.96 13.34
N PRO A 255 -24.11 7.45 14.14
CA PRO A 255 -23.28 6.57 14.94
C PRO A 255 -24.15 5.81 15.95
N PRO A 256 -23.74 4.59 16.38
CA PRO A 256 -24.51 3.84 17.35
C PRO A 256 -24.61 4.60 18.67
N SER A 257 -25.81 4.72 19.23
CA SER A 257 -26.04 5.49 20.46
C SER A 257 -25.43 4.85 21.72
N THR A 258 -25.05 3.57 21.64
CA THR A 258 -24.59 2.76 22.77
C THR A 258 -23.07 2.53 22.79
N THR A 259 -22.35 2.87 21.73
CA THR A 259 -20.90 2.63 21.62
C THR A 259 -20.13 3.94 21.55
N SER A 260 -19.10 4.10 22.38
CA SER A 260 -18.23 5.29 22.38
C SER A 260 -17.24 5.34 21.22
N HIS A 261 -17.14 4.27 20.42
CA HIS A 261 -16.17 4.11 19.34
C HIS A 261 -16.81 3.42 18.13
N LEU A 262 -16.34 3.77 16.93
CA LEU A 262 -16.77 3.17 15.67
C LEU A 262 -16.01 1.88 15.40
N THR A 263 -16.74 0.82 15.10
CA THR A 263 -16.17 -0.46 14.66
C THR A 263 -16.13 -0.55 13.14
N HIS A 264 -15.45 -1.56 12.61
CA HIS A 264 -15.41 -1.82 11.16
C HIS A 264 -16.82 -2.04 10.58
N THR A 265 -17.77 -2.59 11.35
CA THR A 265 -19.17 -2.74 10.90
C THR A 265 -19.90 -1.41 10.82
N ASP A 266 -19.57 -0.44 11.68
CA ASP A 266 -20.14 0.91 11.64
C ASP A 266 -19.52 1.75 10.50
N VAL A 267 -18.24 1.50 10.20
CA VAL A 267 -17.47 2.18 9.16
C VAL A 267 -17.84 1.73 7.76
N LEU A 268 -18.27 0.47 7.57
CA LEU A 268 -18.65 -0.07 6.25
C LEU A 268 -19.74 0.75 5.54
N PRO A 269 -20.89 1.06 6.15
CA PRO A 269 -21.90 1.93 5.54
C PRO A 269 -21.38 3.34 5.20
N VAL A 270 -20.39 3.85 5.94
CA VAL A 270 -19.75 5.14 5.64
C VAL A 270 -18.94 5.03 4.36
N TYR A 271 -18.16 3.96 4.20
CA TYR A 271 -17.42 3.69 2.97
C TYR A 271 -18.33 3.45 1.77
N GLU A 272 -19.43 2.69 1.93
CA GLU A 272 -20.41 2.50 0.85
C GLU A 272 -20.95 3.85 0.35
N TRP A 273 -21.30 4.74 1.29
CA TRP A 273 -21.73 6.09 0.98
C TRP A 273 -20.63 6.89 0.28
N LEU A 274 -19.40 6.84 0.81
CA LEU A 274 -18.27 7.61 0.29
C LEU A 274 -17.87 7.17 -1.12
N VAL A 275 -17.86 5.86 -1.41
CA VAL A 275 -17.63 5.32 -2.76
C VAL A 275 -18.71 5.81 -3.72
N CYS A 276 -19.99 5.71 -3.34
CA CYS A 276 -21.09 6.17 -4.20
C CYS A 276 -21.02 7.68 -4.44
N HIS A 277 -20.71 8.46 -3.40
CA HIS A 277 -20.60 9.91 -3.47
C HIS A 277 -19.47 10.33 -4.41
N LEU A 278 -18.25 9.81 -4.19
CA LEU A 278 -17.10 10.09 -5.04
C LEU A 278 -17.30 9.60 -6.47
N CYS A 279 -18.02 8.50 -6.70
CA CYS A 279 -18.31 8.00 -8.03
C CYS A 279 -19.24 8.98 -8.79
N VAL A 280 -20.30 9.46 -8.15
CA VAL A 280 -21.21 10.47 -8.73
C VAL A 280 -20.51 11.81 -8.96
N GLU A 281 -19.74 12.30 -7.99
CA GLU A 281 -18.98 13.55 -8.14
C GLU A 281 -17.93 13.46 -9.25
N SER A 282 -17.21 12.35 -9.32
CA SER A 282 -16.22 12.11 -10.40
C SER A 282 -16.88 12.02 -11.77
N HIS A 283 -18.06 11.39 -11.86
CA HIS A 283 -18.84 11.34 -13.09
C HIS A 283 -19.32 12.73 -13.49
N HIS A 284 -19.88 13.50 -12.55
CA HIS A 284 -20.33 14.87 -12.80
C HIS A 284 -19.18 15.76 -13.29
N ARG A 285 -18.01 15.65 -12.65
CA ARG A 285 -16.80 16.37 -13.06
C ARG A 285 -16.38 16.00 -14.48
N LEU A 286 -16.38 14.71 -14.81
CA LEU A 286 -16.04 14.23 -16.16
C LEU A 286 -17.00 14.79 -17.20
N GLU A 287 -18.31 14.74 -16.95
CA GLU A 287 -19.33 15.31 -17.85
C GLU A 287 -19.17 16.83 -18.01
N GLN A 288 -18.86 17.54 -16.92
CA GLN A 288 -18.57 18.97 -16.98
C GLN A 288 -17.38 19.26 -17.90
N GLU A 289 -16.28 18.51 -17.78
CA GLU A 289 -15.11 18.72 -18.63
C GLU A 289 -15.32 18.26 -20.09
N LEU A 290 -16.10 17.19 -20.31
CA LEU A 290 -16.55 16.79 -21.65
C LEU A 290 -17.42 17.87 -22.31
N SER A 291 -18.23 18.59 -21.54
CA SER A 291 -19.02 19.71 -22.07
C SER A 291 -18.15 20.93 -22.42
N ARG A 292 -17.02 21.12 -21.71
CA ARG A 292 -16.09 22.24 -21.88
C ARG A 292 -15.04 21.99 -22.97
N LYS A 293 -14.70 20.73 -23.26
CA LYS A 293 -13.61 20.34 -24.16
C LYS A 293 -14.02 19.25 -25.15
N LYS A 294 -13.56 19.34 -26.39
CA LYS A 294 -13.99 18.46 -27.49
C LYS A 294 -13.38 17.05 -27.49
N ASN A 295 -12.41 16.70 -26.64
CA ASN A 295 -11.83 15.35 -26.64
C ASN A 295 -11.91 14.69 -25.27
N GLY A 296 -12.23 13.39 -25.27
CA GLY A 296 -12.41 12.61 -24.03
C GLY A 296 -11.09 12.24 -23.34
N PHE A 297 -9.93 12.54 -23.93
CA PHE A 297 -8.64 12.33 -23.27
C PHE A 297 -8.38 13.43 -22.23
N ILE A 298 -8.49 14.69 -22.64
CA ILE A 298 -8.25 15.83 -21.75
C ILE A 298 -9.30 15.90 -20.65
N ALA A 299 -10.58 15.64 -20.97
CA ALA A 299 -11.63 15.63 -19.96
C ALA A 299 -11.38 14.59 -18.85
N ARG A 300 -10.83 13.42 -19.20
CA ARG A 300 -10.45 12.39 -18.21
C ARG A 300 -9.28 12.83 -17.36
N GLU A 301 -8.27 13.46 -17.96
CA GLU A 301 -7.09 13.96 -17.27
C GLU A 301 -7.44 15.05 -16.23
N GLU A 302 -8.28 16.02 -16.62
CA GLU A 302 -8.70 17.13 -15.75
C GLU A 302 -9.77 16.75 -14.70
N SER A 303 -10.22 15.49 -14.73
CA SER A 303 -11.14 14.91 -13.75
C SER A 303 -10.44 13.94 -12.79
N GLN A 304 -9.10 13.91 -12.76
CA GLN A 304 -8.34 12.98 -11.90
C GLN A 304 -8.13 13.46 -10.47
N VAL A 305 -7.37 14.55 -10.27
CA VAL A 305 -6.62 14.82 -9.04
C VAL A 305 -7.47 14.84 -7.75
N PHE A 306 -8.63 15.48 -7.76
CA PHE A 306 -9.50 15.59 -6.58
C PHE A 306 -10.74 14.70 -6.63
N TYR A 307 -10.89 13.91 -7.71
CA TYR A 307 -12.10 13.15 -8.00
C TYR A 307 -11.75 11.68 -8.23
N SER A 308 -11.44 11.31 -9.47
CA SER A 308 -11.20 9.92 -9.89
C SER A 308 -10.03 9.24 -9.15
N HIS A 309 -9.00 10.01 -8.79
CA HIS A 309 -7.86 9.51 -8.01
C HIS A 309 -8.31 9.07 -6.60
N THR A 310 -8.99 9.96 -5.86
CA THR A 310 -9.53 9.69 -4.53
C THR A 310 -10.54 8.55 -4.55
N LEU A 311 -11.45 8.53 -5.54
CA LEU A 311 -12.43 7.46 -5.74
C LEU A 311 -11.77 6.08 -5.79
N SER A 312 -10.67 5.95 -6.54
CA SER A 312 -10.00 4.66 -6.73
C SER A 312 -9.36 4.12 -5.46
N LEU A 313 -8.79 5.01 -4.63
CA LEU A 313 -8.23 4.63 -3.33
C LEU A 313 -9.32 4.27 -2.32
N VAL A 314 -10.37 5.10 -2.21
CA VAL A 314 -11.51 4.86 -1.31
C VAL A 314 -12.24 3.56 -1.68
N PHE A 315 -12.44 3.30 -2.97
CA PHE A 315 -13.04 2.05 -3.44
C PHE A 315 -12.29 0.82 -2.93
N LEU A 316 -10.96 0.88 -2.97
CA LEU A 316 -10.18 -0.25 -2.48
C LEU A 316 -10.18 -0.33 -0.95
N GLU A 317 -10.08 0.79 -0.23
CA GLU A 317 -10.18 0.79 1.22
C GLU A 317 -11.50 0.16 1.67
N TYR A 318 -12.61 0.50 1.00
CA TYR A 318 -13.91 -0.17 1.17
C TYR A 318 -13.80 -1.68 1.01
N LEU A 319 -13.26 -2.17 -0.11
CA LEU A 319 -13.14 -3.61 -0.37
C LEU A 319 -12.26 -4.33 0.66
N VAL A 320 -11.14 -3.71 1.03
CA VAL A 320 -10.20 -4.24 2.02
C VAL A 320 -10.88 -4.38 3.38
N VAL A 321 -11.62 -3.36 3.84
CA VAL A 321 -12.38 -3.41 5.09
C VAL A 321 -13.51 -4.45 5.00
N ARG A 322 -14.24 -4.51 3.88
CA ARG A 322 -15.36 -5.43 3.69
C ARG A 322 -14.93 -6.89 3.73
N TRP A 323 -13.92 -7.27 2.94
CA TRP A 323 -13.43 -8.64 2.93
C TRP A 323 -12.82 -9.05 4.27
N PHE A 324 -12.21 -8.11 4.99
CA PHE A 324 -11.73 -8.40 6.34
C PHE A 324 -12.88 -8.57 7.34
N ALA A 325 -13.95 -7.78 7.25
CA ALA A 325 -15.16 -7.96 8.05
C ALA A 325 -15.81 -9.33 7.83
N GLU A 326 -15.91 -9.78 6.57
CA GLU A 326 -16.38 -11.13 6.22
C GLU A 326 -15.50 -12.22 6.86
N PHE A 327 -14.17 -12.03 6.82
CA PHE A 327 -13.22 -12.96 7.44
C PHE A 327 -13.36 -13.02 8.97
N VAL A 328 -13.51 -11.86 9.62
CA VAL A 328 -13.72 -11.75 11.06
C VAL A 328 -15.00 -12.47 11.49
N GLU A 329 -16.10 -12.29 10.75
CA GLU A 329 -17.36 -12.96 11.07
C GLU A 329 -17.29 -14.48 10.82
N GLY A 330 -16.54 -14.94 9.82
CA GLY A 330 -16.23 -16.36 9.65
C GLY A 330 -15.46 -16.94 10.85
N ALA A 331 -14.43 -16.24 11.32
CA ALA A 331 -13.65 -16.66 12.50
C ALA A 331 -14.48 -16.69 13.79
N ARG A 332 -15.53 -15.85 13.89
CA ARG A 332 -16.49 -15.87 15.00
C ARG A 332 -17.21 -17.21 15.09
N GLN A 333 -17.63 -17.75 13.95
CA GLN A 333 -18.41 -18.99 13.86
C GLN A 333 -17.57 -20.21 14.25
N GLU A 334 -16.25 -20.14 14.07
CA GLU A 334 -15.29 -21.18 14.46
C GLU A 334 -15.01 -21.22 15.98
N GLY A 335 -15.54 -20.25 16.77
CA GLY A 335 -15.54 -20.30 18.23
C GLY A 335 -14.20 -20.02 18.92
N GLY A 336 -13.23 -19.42 18.22
CA GLY A 336 -11.87 -19.19 18.72
C GLY A 336 -11.67 -17.85 19.46
N GLY A 337 -10.67 -17.82 20.37
CA GLY A 337 -10.24 -16.60 21.09
C GLY A 337 -9.59 -15.52 20.21
N LEU A 338 -9.33 -15.81 18.94
CA LEU A 338 -8.72 -14.88 17.97
C LEU A 338 -9.71 -13.82 17.46
N TYR A 339 -11.02 -14.07 17.54
CA TYR A 339 -12.06 -13.16 17.04
C TYR A 339 -11.89 -11.73 17.59
N SER A 340 -11.70 -11.60 18.90
CA SER A 340 -11.59 -10.28 19.56
C SER A 340 -10.39 -9.47 19.05
N VAL A 341 -9.23 -10.12 18.86
CA VAL A 341 -8.02 -9.48 18.33
C VAL A 341 -8.22 -9.07 16.87
N LEU A 342 -8.80 -9.96 16.06
CA LEU A 342 -9.11 -9.66 14.65
C LEU A 342 -10.09 -8.49 14.54
N CYS A 343 -11.11 -8.41 15.39
CA CYS A 343 -11.99 -7.24 15.45
C CYS A 343 -11.22 -5.95 15.75
N ARG A 344 -10.32 -5.95 16.75
CA ARG A 344 -9.53 -4.76 17.09
C ARG A 344 -8.63 -4.32 15.93
N LEU A 345 -7.98 -5.26 15.24
CA LEU A 345 -7.17 -4.98 14.05
C LEU A 345 -8.03 -4.38 12.91
N GLY A 346 -9.18 -4.98 12.63
CA GLY A 346 -10.12 -4.49 11.61
C GLY A 346 -10.66 -3.11 11.95
N ASN A 347 -11.05 -2.89 13.20
CA ASN A 347 -11.52 -1.61 13.71
C ASN A 347 -10.46 -0.53 13.53
N LEU A 348 -9.25 -0.74 14.07
CA LEU A 348 -8.17 0.24 13.99
C LEU A 348 -7.84 0.62 12.55
N TYR A 349 -7.67 -0.37 11.67
CA TYR A 349 -7.40 -0.10 10.26
C TYR A 349 -8.53 0.71 9.61
N SER A 350 -9.80 0.32 9.83
CA SER A 350 -10.94 0.98 9.21
C SER A 350 -11.10 2.44 9.64
N VAL A 351 -10.97 2.75 10.93
CA VAL A 351 -11.12 4.14 11.42
C VAL A 351 -9.90 4.99 11.09
N TRP A 352 -8.70 4.40 11.05
CA TRP A 352 -7.48 5.09 10.66
C TRP A 352 -7.50 5.52 9.19
N CYS A 353 -7.93 4.65 8.29
CA CYS A 353 -8.10 5.00 6.88
C CYS A 353 -9.23 6.03 6.71
N LEU A 354 -10.39 5.80 7.35
CA LEU A 354 -11.55 6.69 7.25
C LEU A 354 -11.23 8.14 7.68
N HIS A 355 -10.41 8.32 8.72
CA HIS A 355 -10.02 9.64 9.22
C HIS A 355 -9.48 10.56 8.11
N LYS A 356 -8.73 10.01 7.14
CA LYS A 356 -8.14 10.77 6.02
C LYS A 356 -9.21 11.39 5.11
N HIS A 357 -10.42 10.85 5.12
CA HIS A 357 -11.54 11.27 4.25
C HIS A 357 -12.58 12.13 4.97
N SER A 358 -12.30 12.56 6.22
CA SER A 358 -13.23 13.36 7.02
C SER A 358 -13.68 14.64 6.29
N ALA A 359 -12.77 15.30 5.56
CA ALA A 359 -13.10 16.50 4.80
C ALA A 359 -14.15 16.22 3.69
N VAL A 360 -13.94 15.16 2.91
CA VAL A 360 -14.87 14.75 1.85
C VAL A 360 -16.24 14.36 2.43
N LEU A 361 -16.25 13.70 3.58
CA LEU A 361 -17.49 13.34 4.28
C LEU A 361 -18.28 14.56 4.76
N TYR A 362 -17.61 15.65 5.14
CA TYR A 362 -18.28 16.93 5.44
C TYR A 362 -18.75 17.64 4.17
N GLU A 363 -17.90 17.73 3.15
CA GLU A 363 -18.23 18.41 1.88
C GLU A 363 -19.46 17.82 1.22
N GLY A 364 -19.58 16.49 1.23
CA GLY A 364 -20.75 15.79 0.71
C GLY A 364 -21.93 15.69 1.70
N GLY A 365 -21.83 16.30 2.87
CA GLY A 365 -22.92 16.44 3.85
C GLY A 365 -23.30 15.15 4.59
N TYR A 366 -22.42 14.15 4.61
CA TYR A 366 -22.63 12.92 5.38
C TYR A 366 -22.27 13.13 6.86
N PHE A 367 -21.10 13.71 7.12
CA PHE A 367 -20.77 14.29 8.41
C PHE A 367 -21.40 15.68 8.51
N THR A 368 -22.08 15.94 9.62
CA THR A 368 -22.86 17.16 9.83
C THR A 368 -22.44 17.92 11.07
N SER A 369 -21.72 17.26 11.99
CA SER A 369 -21.28 17.86 13.25
C SER A 369 -19.77 17.67 13.46
N PRO A 370 -19.06 18.58 14.14
CA PRO A 370 -17.67 18.37 14.56
C PRO A 370 -17.47 17.08 15.39
N GLY A 371 -18.52 16.64 16.10
CA GLY A 371 -18.52 15.41 16.88
C GLY A 371 -18.31 14.15 16.03
N ASP A 372 -18.75 14.17 14.76
CA ASP A 372 -18.63 13.01 13.86
C ASP A 372 -17.16 12.68 13.58
N ALA A 373 -16.36 13.69 13.20
CA ALA A 373 -14.93 13.51 12.99
C ALA A 373 -14.16 13.31 14.31
N GLN A 374 -14.64 13.89 15.41
CA GLN A 374 -14.03 13.64 16.73
C GLN A 374 -14.19 12.18 17.15
N LEU A 375 -15.37 11.59 16.91
CA LEU A 375 -15.63 10.18 17.19
C LEU A 375 -14.67 9.26 16.42
N VAL A 376 -14.34 9.56 15.16
CA VAL A 376 -13.35 8.82 14.39
C VAL A 376 -11.96 8.90 15.05
N LYS A 377 -11.53 10.10 15.45
CA LYS A 377 -10.24 10.31 16.13
C LYS A 377 -10.16 9.55 17.46
N ASP A 378 -11.21 9.65 18.27
CA ASP A 378 -11.29 8.97 19.56
C ASP A 378 -11.25 7.45 19.39
N SER A 379 -11.90 6.93 18.34
CA SER A 379 -11.87 5.52 17.98
C SER A 379 -10.45 5.05 17.61
N VAL A 380 -9.70 5.85 16.83
CA VAL A 380 -8.30 5.52 16.49
C VAL A 380 -7.45 5.41 17.76
N LEU A 381 -7.54 6.38 18.66
CA LEU A 381 -6.77 6.38 19.90
C LEU A 381 -7.16 5.23 20.83
N HIS A 382 -8.46 4.92 20.90
CA HIS A 382 -8.98 3.80 21.67
C HIS A 382 -8.40 2.45 21.18
N PHE A 383 -8.52 2.13 19.90
CA PHE A 383 -8.02 0.84 19.39
C PHE A 383 -6.49 0.75 19.37
N CYS A 384 -5.78 1.88 19.23
CA CYS A 384 -4.34 1.90 19.48
C CYS A 384 -4.01 1.46 20.91
N ARG A 385 -4.70 2.01 21.91
CA ARG A 385 -4.50 1.64 23.30
C ARG A 385 -4.85 0.18 23.55
N GLU A 386 -5.96 -0.33 23.01
CA GLU A 386 -6.37 -1.73 23.22
C GLU A 386 -5.38 -2.73 22.61
N LEU A 387 -4.81 -2.42 21.43
CA LEU A 387 -3.86 -3.32 20.76
C LEU A 387 -2.45 -3.25 21.34
N LYS A 388 -2.12 -2.22 22.13
CA LYS A 388 -0.76 -1.99 22.64
C LYS A 388 -0.22 -3.19 23.42
N ASP A 389 -1.02 -3.76 24.32
CA ASP A 389 -0.60 -4.90 25.17
C ASP A 389 -0.35 -6.18 24.35
N GLU A 390 -0.97 -6.29 23.17
CA GLU A 390 -0.84 -7.44 22.26
C GLU A 390 0.18 -7.19 21.14
N ALA A 391 0.75 -5.98 21.04
CA ALA A 391 1.52 -5.53 19.87
C ALA A 391 2.73 -6.42 19.57
N VAL A 392 3.49 -6.84 20.59
CA VAL A 392 4.66 -7.72 20.42
C VAL A 392 4.22 -9.09 19.94
N SER A 393 3.20 -9.70 20.57
CA SER A 393 2.65 -10.99 20.17
C SER A 393 2.13 -10.96 18.74
N LEU A 394 1.47 -9.87 18.33
CA LEU A 394 1.00 -9.66 16.96
C LEU A 394 2.16 -9.66 15.96
N VAL A 395 3.21 -8.89 16.22
CA VAL A 395 4.35 -8.89 15.29
C VAL A 395 5.14 -10.20 15.31
N ASP A 396 5.13 -10.94 16.42
CA ASP A 396 5.80 -12.24 16.51
C ASP A 396 5.09 -13.33 15.69
N VAL A 397 3.75 -13.29 15.59
CA VAL A 397 2.97 -14.22 14.74
C VAL A 397 3.33 -14.08 13.26
N ILE A 398 3.74 -12.88 12.81
CA ILE A 398 4.02 -12.58 11.41
C ILE A 398 5.52 -12.39 11.12
N ALA A 399 6.37 -12.40 12.14
CA ALA A 399 7.81 -12.23 11.98
C ALA A 399 8.43 -13.46 11.29
N PRO A 400 9.32 -13.26 10.31
CA PRO A 400 10.15 -14.37 9.85
C PRO A 400 11.23 -14.69 10.89
N PRO A 401 11.97 -15.81 10.74
CA PRO A 401 13.17 -16.08 11.52
C PRO A 401 14.15 -14.89 11.51
N ASP A 402 14.88 -14.69 12.61
CA ASP A 402 15.73 -13.50 12.79
C ASP A 402 16.83 -13.35 11.73
N PHE A 403 17.30 -14.45 11.13
CA PHE A 403 18.26 -14.38 10.02
C PHE A 403 17.66 -13.78 8.73
N ILE A 404 16.34 -13.93 8.53
CA ILE A 404 15.61 -13.29 7.43
C ILE A 404 15.27 -11.85 7.80
N LEU A 405 14.84 -11.59 9.04
CA LEU A 405 14.54 -10.22 9.49
C LEU A 405 15.81 -9.35 9.42
N ASN A 406 16.95 -9.94 9.82
CA ASN A 406 18.30 -9.40 9.71
C ASN A 406 18.42 -7.96 10.25
N SER A 407 17.96 -7.79 11.50
CA SER A 407 17.97 -6.49 12.19
C SER A 407 18.25 -6.70 13.67
N PRO A 408 19.40 -6.25 14.21
CA PRO A 408 19.72 -6.38 15.63
C PRO A 408 18.66 -5.81 16.56
N ILE A 409 18.09 -4.65 16.23
CA ILE A 409 17.06 -4.00 17.05
C ILE A 409 15.68 -4.67 16.94
N GLY A 410 15.48 -5.50 15.92
CA GLY A 410 14.26 -6.29 15.71
C GLY A 410 14.37 -7.75 16.13
N HIS A 411 15.48 -8.16 16.77
CA HIS A 411 15.74 -9.55 17.12
C HIS A 411 14.72 -10.09 18.14
N SER A 412 14.24 -11.33 17.95
CA SER A 412 13.18 -11.95 18.78
C SER A 412 13.53 -12.05 20.27
N SER A 413 14.82 -12.14 20.63
CA SER A 413 15.26 -12.21 22.02
C SER A 413 15.11 -10.91 22.82
N GLY A 414 14.80 -9.78 22.18
CA GLY A 414 14.68 -8.47 22.84
C GLY A 414 16.00 -7.89 23.37
N GLN A 415 17.14 -8.55 23.17
CA GLN A 415 18.47 -8.10 23.61
C GLN A 415 19.05 -7.02 22.66
N VAL A 416 18.28 -5.96 22.43
CA VAL A 416 18.53 -4.91 21.43
C VAL A 416 19.96 -4.38 21.47
N TYR A 417 20.44 -3.95 22.64
CA TYR A 417 21.73 -3.29 22.77
C TYR A 417 22.92 -4.24 22.61
N GLU A 418 22.82 -5.45 23.16
CA GLU A 418 23.86 -6.47 23.02
C GLU A 418 24.01 -6.89 21.56
N ARG A 419 22.89 -7.15 20.87
CA ARG A 419 22.89 -7.52 19.45
C ARG A 419 23.42 -6.39 18.57
N LEU A 420 23.03 -5.14 18.87
CA LEU A 420 23.53 -3.98 18.12
C LEU A 420 25.04 -3.81 18.31
N PHE A 421 25.52 -3.92 19.54
CA PHE A 421 26.96 -3.87 19.85
C PHE A 421 27.72 -4.98 19.12
N GLN A 422 27.25 -6.23 19.23
CA GLN A 422 27.84 -7.37 18.52
C GLN A 422 27.94 -7.10 17.02
N ALA A 423 26.86 -6.65 16.39
CA ALA A 423 26.85 -6.39 14.95
C ALA A 423 27.81 -5.26 14.53
N MET A 424 28.07 -4.28 15.41
CA MET A 424 29.05 -3.23 15.17
C MET A 424 30.49 -3.76 15.26
N VAL A 425 30.81 -4.55 16.29
CA VAL A 425 32.20 -5.03 16.51
C VAL A 425 32.59 -6.20 15.61
N THR A 426 31.63 -6.97 15.09
CA THR A 426 31.93 -8.09 14.17
C THR A 426 32.00 -7.68 12.71
N ARG A 427 31.66 -6.44 12.35
CA ARG A 427 31.73 -5.97 10.96
C ARG A 427 33.20 -5.86 10.52
N PRO A 428 33.60 -6.42 9.36
CA PRO A 428 34.98 -6.31 8.88
C PRO A 428 35.46 -4.85 8.82
N GLY A 429 36.65 -4.59 9.35
CA GLY A 429 37.25 -3.26 9.40
C GLY A 429 36.69 -2.31 10.47
N SER A 430 35.73 -2.72 11.31
CA SER A 430 35.09 -1.81 12.29
C SER A 430 36.01 -1.36 13.43
N LEU A 431 36.96 -2.20 13.83
CA LEU A 431 37.96 -1.92 14.87
C LEU A 431 39.34 -1.59 14.29
N GLU A 432 39.46 -1.58 12.96
CA GLU A 432 40.71 -1.30 12.26
C GLU A 432 40.86 0.21 12.03
N ARG A 433 42.11 0.67 11.96
CA ARG A 433 42.35 2.06 11.53
C ARG A 433 42.02 2.18 10.03
N PRO A 434 41.37 3.28 9.60
CA PRO A 434 41.17 3.52 8.17
C PRO A 434 42.49 3.42 7.40
N SER A 435 42.50 2.88 6.19
CA SER A 435 43.72 2.70 5.39
C SER A 435 44.53 4.00 5.22
N TRP A 436 43.83 5.13 5.15
CA TRP A 436 44.36 6.49 5.01
C TRP A 436 44.74 7.16 6.34
N TRP A 437 44.65 6.49 7.50
CA TRP A 437 44.89 7.15 8.80
C TRP A 437 46.30 7.76 8.91
N LYS A 438 47.31 7.12 8.31
CA LYS A 438 48.70 7.60 8.31
C LYS A 438 48.88 8.88 7.49
N GLU A 439 48.12 9.02 6.40
CA GLU A 439 48.16 10.20 5.54
C GLU A 439 47.66 11.44 6.29
N MET A 440 46.66 11.27 7.17
CA MET A 440 46.15 12.33 8.03
C MET A 440 47.06 12.59 9.25
N ALA A 441 47.60 11.53 9.86
CA ALA A 441 48.45 11.65 11.04
C ALA A 441 49.83 12.29 10.75
N GLY A 442 50.31 12.25 9.50
CA GLY A 442 51.58 12.85 9.08
C GLY A 442 51.53 14.35 8.80
N GLN A 443 50.35 14.98 8.77
CA GLN A 443 50.19 16.39 8.39
C GLN A 443 50.16 17.39 9.57
N THR A 444 50.18 16.91 10.80
CA THR A 444 50.24 17.77 12.00
C THR A 444 51.60 17.64 12.70
N ALA A 445 52.65 18.18 12.08
CA ALA A 445 53.74 18.71 12.87
C ALA A 445 53.19 19.95 13.60
N ALA A 446 53.05 19.88 14.93
CA ALA A 446 52.71 21.04 15.75
C ALA A 446 53.71 22.17 15.45
N GLY A 447 53.26 23.18 14.68
CA GLY A 447 54.09 24.32 14.26
C GLY A 447 54.17 24.62 12.75
N SER A 448 53.59 23.81 11.84
CA SER A 448 53.75 24.04 10.38
C SER A 448 52.68 24.89 9.69
N LEU A 449 51.69 25.45 10.41
CA LEU A 449 50.82 26.49 9.86
C LEU A 449 51.50 27.86 9.96
N HIS A 450 52.57 28.07 9.18
CA HIS A 450 52.93 29.42 8.79
C HIS A 450 51.85 29.92 7.82
N SER A 451 51.14 30.96 8.23
CA SER A 451 50.14 31.66 7.44
C SER A 451 50.73 32.11 6.08
N GLN A 452 50.50 31.34 5.02
CA GLN A 452 50.59 31.85 3.66
C GLN A 452 49.21 32.39 3.25
N ILE A 453 48.72 33.39 3.98
CA ILE A 453 47.72 34.32 3.44
C ILE A 453 48.52 35.52 2.94
N ALA A 454 49.04 35.42 1.72
CA ALA A 454 49.42 36.62 0.98
C ALA A 454 48.11 37.36 0.62
N PRO A 455 47.98 38.65 0.93
CA PRO A 455 46.79 39.41 0.53
C PRO A 455 46.75 39.49 -1.01
N PRO A 456 45.57 39.38 -1.64
CA PRO A 456 45.46 39.55 -3.08
C PRO A 456 45.87 40.99 -3.42
N ARG A 457 46.96 41.15 -4.18
CA ARG A 457 47.27 42.40 -4.87
C ARG A 457 46.15 42.66 -5.87
N ALA A 458 45.25 43.58 -5.52
CA ALA A 458 44.40 44.24 -6.50
C ALA A 458 45.31 45.01 -7.48
N LYS A 459 45.31 44.60 -8.75
CA LYS A 459 45.70 45.48 -9.85
C LYS A 459 44.46 46.26 -10.26
N LEU A 460 44.54 47.59 -10.12
CA LEU A 460 43.79 48.55 -10.93
C LEU A 460 44.26 48.46 -12.39
#